data_AF-A0A813VAN8-F1
#
_entry.id   AF-A0A813VAN8-F1
#
_cell.length_a   1.000
_cell.length_b   1.000
_cell.length_c   1.000
_cell.angle_alpha   90.00
_cell.angle_beta   90.00
_cell.angle_gamma   90.00
#
_symmetry.space_group_name_H-M   'P 1'
#
loop_
_entity.id
_entity.type
_entity.pdbx_description
1 polymer ?
#
loop_
_entity_poly.entity_id
_entity_poly.type
_entity_poly.pdbx_seq_one_letter_code
_entity_poly.pdbx_strand_id
1 'polypeptide(L)'
;MQRTIFSIILAVVYVGFISAQVPIPSRPDGYGVGGPADAHVVVEMFFDPLCPGCKASWPTVLQLIQAYATRIHVRIHTFPLPYHTNSFVASQGLHVVANVTNRNLDAIFQYVTKVFENQQMWYNDATKSMTMPQVIDSLATYIDKIGLISKDKFLAGMASDDINDETRISWKYACSRGVVGTPTFLINGVTISANSAWSLDDWKSVIDPILASNKKVSSQIKDCPPNQKKCTYAPHKTQCCLVGESCIPNVGCRCFNFKNGNKCA
;
A
#
# COMPACT_ATOMS: atom_id res chain seq x y z
N MET A 1 33.85 -37.84 15.05
CA MET A 1 32.75 -37.36 15.92
C MET A 1 32.93 -35.88 16.31
N GLN A 2 34.06 -35.49 16.90
CA GLN A 2 34.31 -34.11 17.37
C GLN A 2 34.33 -33.03 16.27
N ARG A 3 34.83 -33.37 15.06
CA ARG A 3 34.81 -32.47 13.89
C ARG A 3 33.40 -32.23 13.34
N THR A 4 32.56 -33.26 13.34
CA THR A 4 31.17 -33.19 12.85
C THR A 4 30.28 -32.35 13.78
N ILE A 5 30.50 -32.47 15.10
CA ILE A 5 29.81 -31.66 16.11
C ILE A 5 30.20 -30.18 15.97
N PHE A 6 31.49 -29.89 15.73
CA PHE A 6 31.95 -28.51 15.52
C PHE A 6 31.35 -27.87 14.25
N SER A 7 31.23 -28.62 13.15
CA SER A 7 30.59 -28.14 11.91
C SER A 7 29.08 -27.93 12.06
N ILE A 8 28.37 -28.78 12.82
CA ILE A 8 26.94 -28.60 13.09
C ILE A 8 26.71 -27.40 14.03
N ILE A 9 27.56 -27.21 15.05
CA ILE A 9 27.48 -26.03 15.93
C ILE A 9 27.79 -24.75 15.15
N LEU A 10 28.79 -24.76 14.25
CA LEU A 10 29.10 -23.60 13.40
C LEU A 10 27.93 -23.27 12.45
N ALA A 11 27.26 -24.28 11.88
CA ALA A 11 26.08 -24.09 11.03
C ALA A 11 24.86 -23.58 11.82
N VAL A 12 24.62 -24.08 13.03
CA VAL A 12 23.53 -23.61 13.91
C VAL A 12 23.79 -22.19 14.42
N VAL A 13 25.05 -21.85 14.72
CA VAL A 13 25.46 -20.48 15.09
C VAL A 13 25.36 -19.53 13.89
N TYR A 14 25.62 -20.00 12.65
CA TYR A 14 25.40 -19.22 11.42
C TYR A 14 23.93 -19.00 11.08
N VAL A 15 23.04 -19.92 11.45
CA VAL A 15 21.58 -19.79 11.27
C VAL A 15 20.94 -18.95 12.41
N GLY A 16 21.65 -18.75 13.52
CA GLY A 16 21.13 -18.11 14.73
C GLY A 16 21.05 -16.58 14.75
N PHE A 17 21.70 -15.87 13.84
CA PHE A 17 21.66 -14.39 13.78
C PHE A 17 21.84 -14.00 12.31
N ILE A 18 20.79 -13.70 11.54
CA ILE A 18 20.07 -12.42 11.52
C ILE A 18 18.63 -12.70 11.05
N SER A 19 17.69 -12.93 11.97
CA SER A 19 16.28 -12.65 11.68
C SER A 19 16.05 -11.16 11.89
N ALA A 20 16.54 -10.33 10.96
CA ALA A 20 16.16 -8.92 10.93
C ALA A 20 14.69 -8.83 10.54
N GLN A 21 13.81 -8.85 11.54
CA GLN A 21 12.38 -8.64 11.36
C GLN A 21 12.16 -7.36 10.55
N VAL A 22 11.33 -7.44 9.50
CA VAL A 22 10.86 -6.23 8.80
C VAL A 22 10.20 -5.33 9.84
N PRO A 23 10.63 -4.07 10.02
CA PRO A 23 10.06 -3.19 11.03
C PRO A 23 8.55 -3.07 10.81
N ILE A 24 7.80 -3.20 11.89
CA ILE A 24 6.34 -3.09 11.85
C ILE A 24 6.02 -1.59 11.88
N PRO A 25 5.43 -1.02 10.82
CA PRO A 25 5.04 0.39 10.83
C PRO A 25 3.95 0.61 11.89
N SER A 26 3.93 1.79 12.50
CA SER A 26 2.93 2.17 13.53
C SER A 26 1.49 2.24 13.01
N ARG A 27 1.31 2.14 11.69
CA ARG A 27 0.05 2.10 10.96
C ARG A 27 0.25 1.39 9.61
N PRO A 28 -0.82 1.04 8.87
CA PRO A 28 -0.67 0.56 7.49
C PRO A 28 0.20 1.53 6.67
N ASP A 29 1.20 0.98 5.98
CA ASP A 29 2.09 1.74 5.08
C ASP A 29 1.30 2.34 3.90
N GLY A 30 1.86 3.36 3.26
CA GLY A 30 1.31 3.99 2.06
C GLY A 30 0.30 5.10 2.30
N TYR A 31 -0.18 5.69 1.21
CA TYR A 31 -1.09 6.84 1.21
C TYR A 31 -2.37 6.47 0.47
N GLY A 32 -3.50 6.46 1.20
CA GLY A 32 -4.78 5.95 0.71
C GLY A 32 -5.82 7.04 0.46
N VAL A 33 -6.57 6.94 -0.65
CA VAL A 33 -7.64 7.86 -1.08
C VAL A 33 -8.89 7.09 -1.53
N GLY A 34 -10.04 7.75 -1.54
CA GLY A 34 -11.31 7.18 -1.97
C GLY A 34 -12.17 6.71 -0.80
N GLY A 35 -12.64 5.46 -0.85
CA GLY A 35 -13.45 4.82 0.19
C GLY A 35 -12.68 4.57 1.49
N PRO A 36 -13.34 3.97 2.50
CA PRO A 36 -12.70 3.65 3.78
C PRO A 36 -11.52 2.69 3.59
N ALA A 37 -10.57 2.69 4.52
CA ALA A 37 -9.34 1.88 4.42
C ALA A 37 -9.59 0.36 4.35
N ASP A 38 -10.76 -0.10 4.79
CA ASP A 38 -11.27 -1.47 4.75
C ASP A 38 -12.40 -1.67 3.71
N ALA A 39 -12.44 -0.82 2.67
CA ALA A 39 -13.39 -0.95 1.57
C ALA A 39 -13.37 -2.36 0.97
N HIS A 40 -14.50 -2.80 0.41
CA HIS A 40 -14.63 -4.12 -0.18
C HIS A 40 -13.63 -4.40 -1.31
N VAL A 41 -13.20 -3.35 -2.00
CA VAL A 41 -12.10 -3.37 -2.97
C VAL A 41 -11.07 -2.36 -2.54
N VAL A 42 -9.87 -2.85 -2.24
CA VAL A 42 -8.66 -2.07 -2.00
C VAL A 42 -7.70 -2.33 -3.15
N VAL A 43 -7.36 -1.29 -3.90
CA VAL A 43 -6.33 -1.32 -4.95
C VAL A 43 -5.06 -0.73 -4.37
N GLU A 44 -3.97 -1.48 -4.34
CA GLU A 44 -2.64 -1.00 -3.94
C GLU A 44 -1.77 -0.84 -5.18
N MET A 45 -1.05 0.28 -5.32
CA MET A 45 -0.02 0.51 -6.32
C MET A 45 1.32 0.69 -5.62
N PHE A 46 2.27 -0.21 -5.90
CA PHE A 46 3.67 -0.06 -5.52
C PHE A 46 4.41 0.60 -6.67
N PHE A 47 5.02 1.75 -6.41
CA PHE A 47 5.59 2.60 -7.45
C PHE A 47 6.95 3.15 -7.07
N ASP A 48 7.77 3.35 -8.09
CA ASP A 48 9.04 4.04 -8.01
C ASP A 48 8.85 5.43 -8.65
N PRO A 49 9.17 6.54 -7.94
CA PRO A 49 9.02 7.90 -8.48
C PRO A 49 9.79 8.16 -9.78
N LEU A 50 10.82 7.37 -10.10
CA LEU A 50 11.68 7.46 -11.27
C LEU A 50 11.48 6.31 -12.28
N CYS A 51 10.49 5.43 -12.08
CA CYS A 51 10.12 4.43 -13.08
C CYS A 51 9.24 5.02 -14.21
N PRO A 52 9.64 4.89 -15.49
CA PRO A 52 8.83 5.34 -16.63
C PRO A 52 7.48 4.63 -16.74
N GLY A 53 7.43 3.34 -16.39
CA GLY A 53 6.18 2.56 -16.36
C GLY A 53 5.19 3.08 -15.31
N CYS A 54 5.68 3.50 -14.14
CA CYS A 54 4.85 4.13 -13.11
C CYS A 54 4.28 5.47 -13.59
N LYS A 55 5.11 6.30 -14.23
CA LYS A 55 4.67 7.54 -14.88
C LYS A 55 3.58 7.28 -15.91
N ALA A 56 3.75 6.26 -16.76
CA ALA A 56 2.77 5.90 -17.77
C ALA A 56 1.44 5.38 -17.18
N SER A 57 1.48 4.63 -16.08
CA SER A 57 0.28 4.18 -15.36
C SER A 57 -0.47 5.31 -14.64
N TRP A 58 0.24 6.36 -14.22
CA TRP A 58 -0.29 7.36 -13.28
C TRP A 58 -1.60 8.04 -13.74
N PRO A 59 -1.75 8.49 -15.01
CA PRO A 59 -3.02 9.05 -15.49
C PRO A 59 -4.20 8.08 -15.35
N THR A 60 -4.01 6.79 -15.68
CA THR A 60 -5.07 5.78 -15.55
C THR A 60 -5.41 5.54 -14.07
N VAL A 61 -4.42 5.57 -13.17
CA VAL A 61 -4.67 5.46 -11.72
C VAL A 61 -5.49 6.64 -11.19
N LEU A 62 -5.22 7.86 -11.65
CA LEU A 62 -6.03 9.03 -11.31
C LEU A 62 -7.46 8.90 -11.86
N GLN A 63 -7.63 8.43 -13.10
CA GLN A 63 -8.95 8.15 -13.68
C GLN A 63 -9.70 7.07 -12.90
N LEU A 64 -9.00 6.02 -12.44
CA LEU A 64 -9.56 4.96 -11.60
C LEU A 64 -10.09 5.53 -10.28
N ILE A 65 -9.29 6.34 -9.59
CA ILE A 65 -9.69 7.01 -8.34
C ILE A 65 -10.95 7.86 -8.58
N GLN A 66 -10.97 8.63 -9.66
CA GLN A 66 -12.12 9.48 -9.99
C GLN A 66 -13.37 8.66 -10.34
N ALA A 67 -13.24 7.61 -11.16
CA ALA A 67 -14.36 6.81 -11.64
C ALA A 67 -15.05 6.01 -10.52
N TYR A 68 -14.28 5.52 -9.54
CA TYR A 68 -14.81 4.75 -8.43
C TYR A 68 -15.10 5.59 -7.18
N ALA A 69 -14.41 6.71 -7.00
CA ALA A 69 -14.56 7.61 -5.85
C ALA A 69 -14.54 6.83 -4.52
N THR A 70 -15.63 6.88 -3.75
CA THR A 70 -15.74 6.22 -2.45
C THR A 70 -16.05 4.72 -2.52
N ARG A 71 -16.28 4.15 -3.72
CA ARG A 71 -16.65 2.73 -3.89
C ARG A 71 -15.48 1.78 -3.69
N ILE A 72 -14.25 2.26 -3.89
CA ILE A 72 -13.01 1.50 -3.68
C ILE A 72 -12.04 2.35 -2.87
N HIS A 73 -11.06 1.73 -2.24
CA HIS A 73 -9.92 2.42 -1.66
C HIS A 73 -8.71 2.25 -2.58
N VAL A 74 -7.99 3.31 -2.90
CA VAL A 74 -6.73 3.24 -3.66
C VAL A 74 -5.60 3.68 -2.76
N ARG A 75 -4.55 2.86 -2.65
CA ARG A 75 -3.38 3.15 -1.82
C ARG A 75 -2.10 3.07 -2.63
N ILE A 76 -1.20 4.03 -2.42
CA ILE A 76 0.09 4.09 -3.11
C ILE A 76 1.24 3.88 -2.12
N HIS A 77 2.24 3.10 -2.54
CA HIS A 77 3.40 2.73 -1.74
C HIS A 77 4.67 3.01 -2.56
N THR A 78 5.66 3.66 -1.95
CA THR A 78 6.96 3.83 -2.60
C THR A 78 7.74 2.52 -2.57
N PHE A 79 8.31 2.16 -3.72
CA PHE A 79 9.23 1.03 -3.87
C PHE A 79 10.38 1.44 -4.78
N PRO A 80 11.34 2.24 -4.28
CA PRO A 80 12.46 2.69 -5.09
C PRO A 80 13.31 1.51 -5.57
N LEU A 81 13.48 1.39 -6.89
CA LEU A 81 14.26 0.34 -7.51
C LEU A 81 15.76 0.68 -7.47
N PRO A 82 16.63 -0.28 -7.16
CA PRO A 82 18.05 -0.01 -6.91
C PRO A 82 18.81 0.48 -8.16
N TYR A 83 18.30 0.22 -9.36
CA TYR A 83 18.88 0.68 -10.63
C TYR A 83 18.36 2.04 -11.10
N HIS A 84 17.42 2.67 -10.37
CA HIS A 84 17.10 4.08 -10.53
C HIS A 84 17.81 4.85 -9.41
N THR A 85 19.02 5.35 -9.69
CA THR A 85 20.01 5.80 -8.69
C THR A 85 19.44 6.79 -7.68
N ASN A 86 18.54 7.67 -8.10
CA ASN A 86 17.99 8.74 -7.26
C ASN A 86 16.58 8.41 -6.72
N SER A 87 16.08 7.20 -6.95
CA SER A 87 14.69 6.87 -6.62
C SER A 87 14.43 6.85 -5.11
N PHE A 88 15.41 6.37 -4.33
CA PHE A 88 15.31 6.41 -2.87
C PHE A 88 15.18 7.86 -2.36
N VAL A 89 15.95 8.79 -2.93
CA VAL A 89 15.88 10.22 -2.61
C VAL A 89 14.55 10.85 -3.01
N ALA A 90 14.04 10.54 -4.21
CA ALA A 90 12.71 10.98 -4.62
C ALA A 90 11.60 10.39 -3.73
N SER A 91 11.77 9.16 -3.24
CA SER A 91 10.85 8.53 -2.30
C SER A 91 10.90 9.20 -0.92
N GLN A 92 12.09 9.52 -0.40
CA GLN A 92 12.25 10.34 0.80
C GLN A 92 11.54 11.68 0.64
N GLY A 93 11.67 12.34 -0.51
CA GLY A 93 10.99 13.60 -0.80
C GLY A 93 9.47 13.52 -0.66
N LEU A 94 8.85 12.40 -1.04
CA LEU A 94 7.42 12.15 -0.81
C LEU A 94 7.10 12.09 0.70
N HIS A 95 7.89 11.37 1.49
CA HIS A 95 7.72 11.30 2.95
C HIS A 95 7.92 12.68 3.60
N VAL A 96 8.85 13.50 3.10
CA VAL A 96 9.03 14.88 3.57
C VAL A 96 7.78 15.71 3.32
N VAL A 97 7.25 15.69 2.09
CA VAL A 97 5.99 16.39 1.78
C VAL A 97 4.86 15.88 2.65
N ALA A 98 4.74 14.57 2.83
CA ALA A 98 3.74 13.98 3.69
C ALA A 98 3.86 14.48 5.13
N ASN A 99 5.05 14.51 5.72
CA ASN A 99 5.22 14.96 7.10
C ASN A 99 5.03 16.47 7.26
N VAL A 100 5.58 17.29 6.35
CA VAL A 100 5.45 18.75 6.40
C VAL A 100 3.99 19.22 6.22
N THR A 101 3.20 18.49 5.43
CA THR A 101 1.80 18.84 5.13
C THR A 101 0.78 18.14 6.04
N ASN A 102 1.23 17.52 7.15
CA ASN A 102 0.38 16.71 8.03
C ASN A 102 -0.41 15.63 7.27
N ARG A 103 0.24 15.04 6.28
CA ARG A 103 -0.24 13.95 5.41
C ARG A 103 -1.47 14.33 4.60
N ASN A 104 -1.51 15.57 4.14
CA ASN A 104 -2.48 16.03 3.17
C ASN A 104 -2.34 15.24 1.86
N LEU A 105 -3.39 14.49 1.51
CA LEU A 105 -3.36 13.59 0.34
C LEU A 105 -3.25 14.36 -0.98
N ASP A 106 -3.83 15.55 -1.09
CA ASP A 106 -3.72 16.37 -2.31
C ASP A 106 -2.26 16.78 -2.55
N ALA A 107 -1.54 17.20 -1.50
CA ALA A 107 -0.12 17.54 -1.59
C ALA A 107 0.76 16.33 -1.94
N ILE A 108 0.47 15.16 -1.37
CA ILE A 108 1.16 13.89 -1.66
C ILE A 108 0.96 13.50 -3.12
N PHE A 109 -0.29 13.50 -3.61
CA PHE A 109 -0.59 13.15 -5.00
C PHE A 109 -0.07 14.19 -5.98
N GLN A 110 -0.05 15.48 -5.60
CA GLN A 110 0.56 16.54 -6.37
C GLN A 110 2.08 16.35 -6.47
N TYR A 111 2.77 15.96 -5.39
CA TYR A 111 4.19 15.60 -5.44
C TYR A 111 4.44 14.50 -6.47
N VAL A 112 3.73 13.38 -6.36
CA VAL A 112 3.88 12.23 -7.27
C VAL A 112 3.64 12.66 -8.71
N THR A 113 2.56 13.39 -8.96
CA THR A 113 2.22 13.90 -10.29
C THR A 113 3.33 14.79 -10.86
N LYS A 114 3.83 15.74 -10.08
CA LYS A 114 4.83 16.71 -10.53
C LYS A 114 6.20 16.10 -10.74
N VAL A 115 6.60 15.15 -9.89
CA VAL A 115 7.79 14.34 -10.09
C VAL A 115 7.67 13.50 -11.35
N PHE A 116 6.53 12.84 -11.63
CA PHE A 116 6.35 12.10 -12.87
C PHE A 116 6.36 12.99 -14.12
N GLU A 117 5.72 14.16 -14.08
CA GLU A 117 5.75 15.12 -15.19
C GLU A 117 7.20 15.50 -15.58
N ASN A 118 8.10 15.61 -14.60
CA ASN A 118 9.47 16.10 -14.78
C ASN A 118 10.55 15.06 -14.46
N GLN A 119 10.16 13.79 -14.44
CA GLN A 119 10.95 12.64 -13.98
C GLN A 119 12.36 12.56 -14.58
N GLN A 120 12.48 12.96 -15.85
CA GLN A 120 13.71 12.94 -16.62
C GLN A 120 14.84 13.79 -16.02
N MET A 121 14.52 14.80 -15.20
CA MET A 121 15.53 15.63 -14.54
C MET A 121 16.39 14.83 -13.56
N TRP A 122 15.85 13.73 -13.03
CA TRP A 122 16.52 12.91 -12.01
C TRP A 122 16.85 11.50 -12.47
N TYR A 123 16.75 11.22 -13.78
CA TYR A 123 17.24 9.97 -14.34
C TYR A 123 18.76 9.83 -14.19
N ASN A 124 19.23 8.59 -14.26
CA ASN A 124 20.64 8.24 -14.11
C ASN A 124 21.53 9.07 -15.05
N ASP A 125 21.17 9.17 -16.33
CA ASP A 125 21.96 9.93 -17.31
C ASP A 125 21.99 11.44 -17.04
N ALA A 126 20.86 12.00 -16.59
CA ALA A 126 20.74 13.42 -16.27
C ALA A 126 21.57 13.81 -15.03
N THR A 127 21.79 12.86 -14.13
CA THR A 127 22.41 13.09 -12.81
C THR A 127 23.77 12.42 -12.65
N LYS A 128 24.29 11.76 -13.70
CA LYS A 128 25.54 10.98 -13.65
C LYS A 128 26.76 11.74 -13.12
N SER A 129 26.78 13.06 -13.31
CA SER A 129 27.87 13.94 -12.86
C SER A 129 27.52 14.73 -11.59
N MET A 130 26.34 14.50 -11.01
CA MET A 130 25.85 15.19 -9.82
C MET A 130 26.20 14.39 -8.57
N THR A 131 26.56 15.10 -7.51
CA THR A 131 26.64 14.52 -6.17
C THR A 131 25.24 14.37 -5.57
N MET A 132 25.08 13.51 -4.57
CA MET A 132 23.78 13.32 -3.91
C MET A 132 23.22 14.64 -3.33
N PRO A 133 24.00 15.52 -2.66
CA PRO A 133 23.51 16.83 -2.25
C PRO A 133 23.00 17.71 -3.40
N GLN A 134 23.62 17.65 -4.59
CA GLN A 134 23.15 18.40 -5.75
C GLN A 134 21.80 17.87 -6.28
N VAL A 135 21.59 16.55 -6.23
CA VAL A 135 20.30 15.93 -6.59
C VAL A 135 19.21 16.35 -5.59
N ILE A 136 19.52 16.31 -4.29
CA ILE A 136 18.60 16.75 -3.22
C ILE A 136 18.27 18.24 -3.38
N ASP A 137 19.26 19.09 -3.63
CA ASP A 137 19.06 20.52 -3.84
C ASP A 137 18.19 20.80 -5.08
N SER A 138 18.43 20.06 -6.17
CA SER A 138 17.62 20.13 -7.39
C SER A 138 16.15 19.77 -7.14
N LEU A 139 15.89 18.69 -6.40
CA LEU A 139 14.53 18.32 -5.97
C LEU A 139 13.92 19.43 -5.11
N ALA A 140 14.64 19.90 -4.09
CA ALA A 140 14.16 20.92 -3.17
C ALA A 140 13.79 22.23 -3.89
N THR A 141 14.65 22.69 -4.81
CA THR A 141 14.39 23.87 -5.66
C THR A 141 13.19 23.67 -6.58
N TYR A 142 13.01 22.48 -7.15
CA TYR A 142 11.84 22.21 -7.99
C TYR A 142 10.54 22.21 -7.17
N ILE A 143 10.54 21.57 -6.00
CA ILE A 143 9.37 21.49 -5.10
C ILE A 143 8.97 22.86 -4.57
N ASP A 144 9.95 23.70 -4.25
CA ASP A 144 9.74 25.11 -3.89
C ASP A 144 9.16 25.91 -5.06
N LYS A 145 9.71 25.74 -6.27
CA LYS A 145 9.23 26.42 -7.49
C LYS A 145 7.77 26.11 -7.83
N ILE A 146 7.31 24.89 -7.60
CA ILE A 146 5.89 24.51 -7.81
C ILE A 146 4.98 24.93 -6.65
N GLY A 147 5.54 25.55 -5.60
CA GLY A 147 4.79 26.08 -4.46
C GLY A 147 4.24 25.00 -3.52
N LEU A 148 4.78 23.79 -3.54
CA LEU A 148 4.23 22.69 -2.76
C LEU A 148 4.65 22.77 -1.29
N ILE A 149 5.97 22.87 -1.02
CA ILE A 149 6.54 23.22 0.28
C ILE A 149 7.83 24.02 0.04
N SER A 150 8.26 24.81 1.04
CA SER A 150 9.47 25.62 0.88
C SER A 150 10.74 24.76 0.77
N LYS A 151 11.74 25.28 0.03
CA LYS A 151 13.06 24.63 -0.11
C LYS A 151 13.66 24.24 1.25
N ASP A 152 13.65 25.15 2.22
CA ASP A 152 14.21 24.92 3.56
C ASP A 152 13.52 23.77 4.30
N LYS A 153 12.19 23.70 4.23
CA LYS A 153 11.43 22.59 4.85
C LYS A 153 11.74 21.27 4.16
N PHE A 154 11.89 21.28 2.84
CA PHE A 154 12.26 20.08 2.09
C PHE A 154 13.66 19.60 2.51
N LEU A 155 14.66 20.47 2.51
CA LEU A 155 16.03 20.14 2.90
C LEU A 155 16.13 19.66 4.36
N ALA A 156 15.41 20.30 5.28
CA ALA A 156 15.36 19.87 6.68
C ALA A 156 14.77 18.46 6.82
N GLY A 157 13.71 18.14 6.07
CA GLY A 157 13.14 16.80 6.05
C GLY A 157 14.09 15.76 5.45
N MET A 158 14.83 16.11 4.39
CA MET A 158 15.81 15.21 3.77
C MET A 158 16.99 14.86 4.69
N ALA A 159 17.29 15.71 5.67
CA ALA A 159 18.31 15.48 6.69
C ALA A 159 17.81 14.65 7.90
N SER A 160 16.53 14.27 7.93
CA SER A 160 15.92 13.54 9.05
C SER A 160 16.14 12.03 8.93
N ASP A 161 16.64 11.42 10.01
CA ASP A 161 16.74 9.97 10.14
C ASP A 161 15.35 9.29 10.10
N ASP A 162 14.32 9.93 10.67
CA ASP A 162 12.94 9.42 10.62
C ASP A 162 12.44 9.29 9.18
N ILE A 163 12.76 10.26 8.30
CA ILE A 163 12.40 10.21 6.88
C ILE A 163 13.17 9.10 6.16
N ASN A 164 14.44 8.89 6.51
CA ASN A 164 15.21 7.76 6.01
C ASN A 164 14.55 6.43 6.40
N ASP A 165 14.21 6.29 7.68
CA ASP A 165 13.59 5.08 8.23
C ASP A 165 12.20 4.83 7.66
N GLU A 166 11.34 5.86 7.54
CA GLU A 166 10.04 5.74 6.88
C GLU A 166 10.19 5.17 5.46
N THR A 167 11.14 5.71 4.69
CA THR A 167 11.37 5.26 3.31
C THR A 167 11.88 3.81 3.25
N ARG A 168 12.75 3.42 4.19
CA ARG A 168 13.22 2.03 4.32
C ARG A 168 12.09 1.09 4.73
N ILE A 169 11.20 1.53 5.61
CA ILE A 169 10.04 0.78 6.05
C ILE A 169 9.10 0.53 4.88
N SER A 170 8.77 1.55 4.08
CA SER A 170 7.93 1.39 2.88
C SER A 170 8.56 0.41 1.87
N TRP A 171 9.88 0.52 1.63
CA TRP A 171 10.58 -0.42 0.76
C TRP A 171 10.53 -1.87 1.28
N LYS A 172 10.81 -2.08 2.58
CA LYS A 172 10.73 -3.43 3.20
C LYS A 172 9.30 -3.96 3.27
N TYR A 173 8.31 -3.09 3.49
CA TYR A 173 6.90 -3.44 3.43
C TYR A 173 6.56 -3.99 2.04
N ALA A 174 6.92 -3.27 0.97
CA ALA A 174 6.73 -3.76 -0.40
C ALA A 174 7.40 -5.13 -0.64
N CYS A 175 8.65 -5.33 -0.18
CA CYS A 175 9.31 -6.63 -0.26
C CYS A 175 8.54 -7.73 0.48
N SER A 176 8.01 -7.45 1.68
CA SER A 176 7.21 -8.41 2.46
C SER A 176 5.91 -8.81 1.74
N ARG A 177 5.46 -8.00 0.77
CA ARG A 177 4.30 -8.25 -0.09
C ARG A 177 4.67 -8.94 -1.40
N GLY A 178 5.92 -9.38 -1.57
CA GLY A 178 6.41 -10.05 -2.78
C GLY A 178 6.63 -9.10 -3.96
N VAL A 179 6.71 -7.79 -3.73
CA VAL A 179 6.97 -6.81 -4.77
C VAL A 179 8.44 -6.86 -5.17
N VAL A 180 8.69 -7.07 -6.46
CA VAL A 180 10.05 -7.18 -7.04
C VAL A 180 10.28 -6.19 -8.19
N GLY A 181 9.28 -5.38 -8.53
CA GLY A 181 9.32 -4.43 -9.64
C GLY A 181 8.21 -3.40 -9.54
N THR A 182 8.26 -2.38 -10.40
CA THR A 182 7.25 -1.32 -10.46
C THR A 182 6.86 -1.00 -11.91
N PRO A 183 5.59 -0.60 -12.18
CA PRO A 183 4.48 -0.60 -11.23
C PRO A 183 4.05 -2.04 -10.90
N THR A 184 3.72 -2.29 -9.64
CA THR A 184 3.06 -3.53 -9.21
C THR A 184 1.72 -3.18 -8.59
N PHE A 185 0.67 -3.87 -9.01
CA PHE A 185 -0.68 -3.63 -8.52
C PHE A 185 -1.24 -4.83 -7.78
N LEU A 186 -1.88 -4.59 -6.65
CA LEU A 186 -2.61 -5.59 -5.89
C LEU A 186 -4.08 -5.17 -5.79
N ILE A 187 -4.99 -6.15 -5.83
CA ILE A 187 -6.40 -5.97 -5.44
C ILE A 187 -6.69 -6.89 -4.28
N ASN A 188 -7.14 -6.33 -3.15
CA ASN A 188 -7.41 -7.06 -1.91
C ASN A 188 -6.24 -7.97 -1.48
N GLY A 189 -5.01 -7.50 -1.66
CA GLY A 189 -3.79 -8.22 -1.31
C GLY A 189 -3.29 -9.23 -2.35
N VAL A 190 -3.99 -9.44 -3.47
CA VAL A 190 -3.59 -10.34 -4.55
C VAL A 190 -2.97 -9.55 -5.69
N THR A 191 -1.75 -9.91 -6.09
CA THR A 191 -1.07 -9.30 -7.24
C THR A 191 -1.81 -9.61 -8.53
N ILE A 192 -2.03 -8.59 -9.36
CA ILE A 192 -2.67 -8.71 -10.67
C ILE A 192 -1.67 -8.41 -11.78
N SER A 193 -1.97 -8.86 -13.01
CA SER A 193 -1.13 -8.64 -14.20
C SER A 193 -1.30 -7.25 -14.83
N ALA A 194 -1.74 -6.25 -14.04
CA ALA A 194 -1.87 -4.89 -14.52
C ALA A 194 -0.50 -4.28 -14.83
N ASN A 195 -0.45 -3.49 -15.90
CA ASN A 195 0.77 -2.85 -16.37
C ASN A 195 0.49 -1.44 -16.89
N SER A 196 1.52 -0.76 -17.39
CA SER A 196 1.44 0.62 -17.86
C SER A 196 0.55 0.86 -19.08
N ALA A 197 0.13 -0.19 -19.78
CA ALA A 197 -0.76 -0.09 -20.94
C ALA A 197 -2.24 -0.29 -20.58
N TRP A 198 -2.57 -0.68 -19.34
CA TRP A 198 -3.95 -0.89 -18.93
C TRP A 198 -4.74 0.41 -19.01
N SER A 199 -5.88 0.33 -19.70
CA SER A 199 -6.88 1.37 -19.79
C SER A 199 -7.83 1.36 -18.59
N LEU A 200 -8.65 2.39 -18.43
CA LEU A 200 -9.70 2.40 -17.41
C LEU A 200 -10.70 1.24 -17.59
N ASP A 201 -10.96 0.81 -18.83
CA ASP A 201 -11.90 -0.29 -19.09
C ASP A 201 -11.32 -1.66 -18.70
N ASP A 202 -10.01 -1.85 -18.85
CA ASP A 202 -9.32 -3.05 -18.33
C ASP A 202 -9.47 -3.14 -16.80
N TRP A 203 -9.30 -2.01 -16.10
CA TRP A 203 -9.53 -1.94 -14.66
C TRP A 203 -10.98 -2.25 -14.28
N LYS A 204 -11.95 -1.70 -15.02
CA LYS A 204 -13.38 -1.99 -14.79
C LYS A 204 -13.71 -3.46 -14.96
N SER A 205 -13.11 -4.12 -15.94
CA SER A 205 -13.33 -5.55 -16.21
C SER A 205 -12.98 -6.44 -15.00
N VAL A 206 -12.03 -5.99 -14.17
CA VAL A 206 -11.61 -6.70 -12.95
C VAL A 206 -12.40 -6.24 -11.72
N ILE A 207 -12.61 -4.94 -11.55
CA ILE A 207 -13.19 -4.37 -10.33
C ILE A 207 -14.72 -4.51 -10.28
N ASP A 208 -15.41 -4.29 -11.40
CA ASP A 208 -16.88 -4.27 -11.42
C ASP A 208 -17.52 -5.60 -11.02
N PRO A 209 -17.01 -6.77 -11.47
CA PRO A 209 -17.51 -8.07 -11.00
C PRO A 209 -17.37 -8.25 -9.48
N ILE A 210 -16.27 -7.78 -8.88
CA ILE A 210 -16.04 -7.87 -7.43
C ILE A 210 -17.07 -7.02 -6.68
N LEU A 211 -17.26 -5.76 -7.10
CA LEU A 211 -18.25 -4.87 -6.51
C LEU A 211 -19.69 -5.38 -6.68
N ALA A 212 -20.01 -6.03 -7.80
CA ALA A 212 -21.32 -6.63 -8.05
C ALA A 212 -21.57 -7.86 -7.15
N SER A 213 -20.54 -8.66 -6.88
CA SER A 213 -20.64 -9.82 -5.97
C SER A 213 -21.00 -9.41 -4.54
N ASN A 214 -20.48 -8.27 -4.06
CA ASN A 214 -20.81 -7.71 -2.75
C ASN A 214 -22.30 -7.36 -2.63
N LYS A 215 -22.89 -6.80 -3.70
CA LYS A 215 -24.32 -6.50 -3.72
C LYS A 215 -25.17 -7.75 -3.53
N LYS A 216 -24.77 -8.89 -4.10
CA LYS A 216 -25.48 -10.18 -3.95
C LYS A 216 -25.41 -10.74 -2.52
N VAL A 217 -24.35 -10.47 -1.76
CA VAL A 217 -24.25 -10.86 -0.34
C VAL A 217 -25.08 -9.91 0.55
N SER A 218 -25.13 -8.62 0.20
CA SER A 218 -25.96 -7.63 0.90
C SER A 218 -27.45 -7.68 0.55
N SER A 219 -27.82 -8.30 -0.58
CA SER A 219 -29.22 -8.45 -0.98
C SER A 219 -29.90 -9.49 -0.11
N GLN A 220 -30.50 -8.98 0.97
CA GLN A 220 -31.49 -9.57 1.87
C GLN A 220 -31.67 -11.09 1.73
N ILE A 221 -31.04 -11.83 2.63
CA ILE A 221 -31.55 -13.13 3.03
C ILE A 221 -33.02 -12.94 3.41
N LYS A 222 -33.93 -13.40 2.55
CA LYS A 222 -35.37 -13.40 2.83
C LYS A 222 -35.64 -14.40 3.96
N ASP A 223 -35.20 -15.64 3.76
CA ASP A 223 -35.34 -16.75 4.71
C ASP A 223 -34.02 -17.52 4.89
N CYS A 224 -33.82 -18.02 6.10
CA CYS A 224 -32.67 -18.86 6.43
C CYS A 224 -32.97 -20.35 6.18
N PRO A 225 -31.96 -21.16 5.79
CA PRO A 225 -32.09 -22.61 5.73
C PRO A 225 -32.59 -23.20 7.05
N PRO A 226 -33.18 -24.42 7.02
CA PRO A 226 -33.60 -25.12 8.24
C PRO A 226 -32.48 -25.19 9.27
N ASN A 227 -32.82 -25.00 10.55
CA ASN A 227 -31.91 -24.97 11.69
C ASN A 227 -30.94 -23.77 11.75
N GLN A 228 -31.14 -22.72 10.94
CA GLN A 228 -30.40 -21.47 11.04
C GLN A 228 -31.28 -20.31 11.52
N LYS A 229 -30.69 -19.36 12.25
CA LYS A 229 -31.39 -18.18 12.77
C LYS A 229 -30.99 -16.93 12.00
N LYS A 230 -31.94 -16.12 11.56
CA LYS A 230 -31.69 -14.83 10.90
C LYS A 230 -31.06 -13.84 11.89
N CYS A 231 -29.94 -13.25 11.50
CA CYS A 231 -29.21 -12.24 12.27
C CYS A 231 -29.05 -10.96 11.46
N THR A 232 -29.75 -9.92 11.87
CA THR A 232 -29.57 -8.57 11.33
C THR A 232 -28.61 -7.83 12.24
N TYR A 233 -27.35 -7.73 11.83
CA TYR A 233 -26.28 -7.20 12.68
C TYR A 233 -25.93 -5.73 12.38
N ALA A 234 -26.32 -5.20 11.23
CA ALA A 234 -26.19 -3.78 10.90
C ALA A 234 -27.30 -3.38 9.89
N PRO A 235 -27.55 -2.07 9.66
CA PRO A 235 -28.53 -1.62 8.67
C PRO A 235 -28.31 -2.29 7.31
N HIS A 236 -29.33 -2.96 6.80
CA HIS A 236 -29.31 -3.74 5.55
C HIS A 236 -28.30 -4.89 5.49
N LYS A 237 -27.70 -5.30 6.61
CA LYS A 237 -26.80 -6.46 6.67
C LYS A 237 -27.44 -7.57 7.50
N THR A 238 -27.83 -8.63 6.82
CA THR A 238 -28.43 -9.82 7.43
C THR A 238 -27.66 -11.07 7.01
N GLN A 239 -27.45 -11.98 7.94
CA GLN A 239 -26.87 -13.31 7.68
C GLN A 239 -27.64 -14.40 8.45
N CYS A 240 -27.41 -15.67 8.10
CA CYS A 240 -27.98 -16.81 8.83
C CYS A 240 -26.95 -17.40 9.77
N CYS A 241 -27.29 -17.49 11.05
CA CYS A 241 -26.47 -18.09 12.09
C CYS A 241 -26.65 -19.60 12.10
N LEU A 242 -25.54 -20.32 12.09
CA LEU A 242 -25.52 -21.76 12.32
C LEU A 242 -25.93 -22.09 13.77
N VAL A 243 -26.26 -23.35 14.01
CA VAL A 243 -26.58 -23.85 15.36
C VAL A 243 -25.38 -23.62 16.28
N GLY A 244 -25.59 -22.89 17.37
CA GLY A 244 -24.54 -22.54 18.34
C GLY A 244 -23.92 -21.16 18.14
N GLU A 245 -24.18 -20.48 17.02
CA GLU A 245 -23.76 -19.10 16.84
C GLU A 245 -24.72 -18.10 17.50
N SER A 246 -24.17 -17.02 18.03
CA SER A 246 -24.92 -15.87 18.54
C SER A 246 -24.84 -14.70 17.56
N CYS A 247 -25.95 -13.98 17.39
CA CYS A 247 -25.97 -12.76 16.59
C CYS A 247 -25.38 -11.60 17.39
N ILE A 248 -24.19 -11.14 17.00
CA ILE A 248 -23.51 -10.03 17.67
C ILE A 248 -23.76 -8.72 16.88
N PRO A 249 -24.29 -7.67 17.53
CA PRO A 249 -24.46 -6.35 16.89
C PRO A 249 -23.17 -5.84 16.26
N ASN A 250 -23.26 -5.30 15.04
CA ASN A 250 -22.17 -4.81 14.20
C ASN A 250 -21.08 -5.84 13.81
N VAL A 251 -21.26 -7.11 14.16
CA VAL A 251 -20.26 -8.17 13.91
C VAL A 251 -20.84 -9.34 13.09
N GLY A 252 -22.10 -9.70 13.33
CA GLY A 252 -22.75 -10.86 12.71
C GLY A 252 -22.79 -12.09 13.62
N CYS A 253 -23.13 -13.24 13.05
CA CYS A 253 -23.12 -14.53 13.73
C CYS A 253 -21.70 -14.91 14.10
N ARG A 254 -21.47 -15.20 15.38
CA ARG A 254 -20.20 -15.68 15.89
C ARG A 254 -20.42 -16.74 16.95
N CYS A 255 -19.51 -17.69 16.96
CA CYS A 255 -19.30 -18.59 18.09
C CYS A 255 -18.62 -17.80 19.22
N PHE A 256 -19.42 -17.23 20.11
CA PHE A 256 -18.91 -16.50 21.28
C PHE A 256 -19.30 -17.25 22.54
N ASN A 257 -18.48 -18.21 22.95
CA ASN A 257 -18.66 -18.86 24.24
C ASN A 257 -17.31 -19.19 24.87
N PHE A 258 -16.72 -18.20 25.56
CA PHE A 258 -15.49 -18.37 26.33
C PHE A 258 -15.68 -19.20 27.61
N LYS A 259 -16.92 -19.48 28.04
CA LYS A 259 -17.16 -20.04 29.37
C LYS A 259 -17.46 -21.54 29.43
N ASN A 260 -18.04 -22.15 28.39
CA ASN A 260 -18.64 -23.49 28.56
C ASN A 260 -18.34 -24.52 27.46
N GLY A 261 -17.20 -24.44 26.75
CA GLY A 261 -16.67 -25.57 25.97
C GLY A 261 -17.56 -26.18 24.87
N ASN A 262 -18.76 -25.63 24.63
CA ASN A 262 -19.68 -26.12 23.63
C ASN A 262 -19.21 -25.62 22.29
N LYS A 263 -18.51 -26.51 21.59
CA LYS A 263 -18.08 -26.35 20.21
C LYS A 263 -19.29 -25.94 19.39
N CYS A 264 -19.14 -24.87 18.61
CA CYS A 264 -19.89 -24.78 17.37
C CYS A 264 -19.57 -26.05 16.58
N ALA A 265 -20.62 -26.81 16.25
CA ALA A 265 -20.50 -28.05 15.49
C ALA A 265 -20.19 -27.75 14.02
#